data_AF-D8FC85-F1
#
_entry.id   AF-D8FC85-F1
#
_cell.length_a   1.000
_cell.length_b   1.000
_cell.length_c   1.000
_cell.angle_alpha   90.00
_cell.angle_beta   90.00
_cell.angle_gamma   90.00
#
_symmetry.space_group_name_H-M   'P 1'
#
loop_
_entity.id
_entity.type
_entity.pdbx_description
1 polymer ?
#
loop_
_entity_poly.entity_id
_entity_poly.type
_entity_poly.pdbx_seq_one_letter_code
_entity_poly.pdbx_strand_id
1 'polypeptide(L)'
;MAKHAQNDCLLHILCHGVDMDAEKAIKEFQKRKVVTIEEIADLLDSSVTTARRQLKKWWTYTSFNMNGRYYSLPGIPRFDEHGIWKYREILFSQYGNLMQTISQLIERSETGLNARQIAQLVEIVPNSSVFSRLQHAPGIRREKHQGRFVYFSEEKYQEQKSGLSRPHLGISSSQIPSLFIPLLENNLSSPNEPTIFWSAFSGISKENTAKKQGQFL
;
A
#
# COMPACT_ATOMS: atom_id res chain seq x y z
N MET A 1 -26.69 -6.82 -3.19
CA MET A 1 -27.22 -5.73 -2.35
C MET A 1 -26.15 -5.08 -1.45
N ALA A 2 -25.13 -5.79 -0.95
CA ALA A 2 -24.07 -5.20 -0.11
C ALA A 2 -23.12 -4.17 -0.78
N LYS A 3 -22.97 -4.19 -2.12
CA LYS A 3 -22.08 -3.25 -2.85
C LYS A 3 -22.60 -1.81 -2.88
N HIS A 4 -23.93 -1.62 -2.80
CA HIS A 4 -24.54 -0.28 -2.81
C HIS A 4 -24.34 0.44 -1.46
N ALA A 5 -24.57 -0.25 -0.35
CA ALA A 5 -24.46 0.33 0.99
C ALA A 5 -23.02 0.79 1.34
N GLN A 6 -21.99 0.04 0.91
CA GLN A 6 -20.59 0.41 1.14
C GLN A 6 -20.17 1.66 0.33
N ASN A 7 -20.70 1.81 -0.90
CA ASN A 7 -20.43 2.96 -1.74
C ASN A 7 -21.13 4.23 -1.23
N ASP A 8 -22.35 4.10 -0.71
CA ASP A 8 -23.09 5.22 -0.12
C ASP A 8 -22.42 5.74 1.16
N CYS A 9 -21.84 4.85 1.97
CA CYS A 9 -21.10 5.23 3.17
C CYS A 9 -19.77 5.94 2.84
N LEU A 10 -19.04 5.49 1.82
CA LEU A 10 -17.85 6.17 1.32
C LEU A 10 -18.17 7.53 0.69
N LEU A 11 -19.29 7.64 -0.04
CA LEU A 11 -19.78 8.92 -0.54
C LEU A 11 -20.05 9.90 0.62
N HIS A 12 -20.74 9.48 1.68
CA HIS A 12 -21.04 10.35 2.82
C HIS A 12 -19.78 10.85 3.56
N ILE A 13 -18.73 10.01 3.68
CA ILE A 13 -17.45 10.38 4.30
C ILE A 13 -16.65 11.34 3.42
N LEU A 14 -16.66 11.12 2.09
CA LEU A 14 -15.96 11.99 1.12
C LEU A 14 -16.72 13.31 0.86
N CYS A 15 -18.03 13.35 1.14
CA CYS A 15 -18.93 14.48 0.88
C CYS A 15 -19.29 15.31 2.11
N HIS A 16 -18.73 15.05 3.30
CA HIS A 16 -19.05 15.87 4.48
C HIS A 16 -18.56 17.32 4.27
N GLY A 17 -19.50 18.22 3.92
CA GLY A 17 -19.26 19.63 3.67
C GLY A 17 -18.85 20.00 2.24
N VAL A 18 -19.28 19.25 1.22
CA VAL A 18 -18.88 19.51 -0.18
C VAL A 18 -20.07 19.99 -1.03
N ASP A 19 -19.81 20.99 -1.88
CA ASP A 19 -20.72 21.58 -2.85
C ASP A 19 -21.41 20.52 -3.73
N MET A 20 -22.67 20.75 -4.12
CA MET A 20 -23.51 19.84 -4.92
C MET A 20 -22.82 19.30 -6.20
N ASP A 21 -21.95 20.11 -6.81
CA ASP A 21 -21.18 19.75 -8.00
C ASP A 21 -20.15 18.64 -7.73
N ALA A 22 -19.60 18.59 -6.52
CA ALA A 22 -18.64 17.55 -6.13
C ALA A 22 -19.30 16.18 -5.94
N GLU A 23 -20.52 16.13 -5.38
CA GLU A 23 -21.22 14.85 -5.23
C GLU A 23 -21.51 14.23 -6.59
N LYS A 24 -21.95 15.05 -7.55
CA LYS A 24 -22.15 14.63 -8.95
C LYS A 24 -20.85 14.15 -9.59
N ALA A 25 -19.75 14.89 -9.40
CA ALA A 25 -18.44 14.51 -9.93
C ALA A 25 -17.95 13.17 -9.36
N ILE A 26 -18.12 12.92 -8.06
CA ILE A 26 -17.72 11.65 -7.42
C ILE A 26 -18.57 10.49 -7.96
N LYS A 27 -19.89 10.66 -8.09
CA LYS A 27 -20.77 9.62 -8.68
C LYS A 27 -20.34 9.25 -10.09
N GLU A 28 -19.96 10.24 -10.89
CA GLU A 28 -19.50 10.00 -12.27
C GLU A 28 -18.10 9.37 -12.30
N PHE A 29 -17.19 9.82 -11.44
CA PHE A 29 -15.87 9.21 -11.25
C PHE A 29 -16.01 7.73 -10.84
N GLN A 30 -16.92 7.38 -9.92
CA GLN A 30 -17.16 5.98 -9.53
C GLN A 30 -17.56 5.08 -10.71
N LYS A 31 -18.38 5.58 -11.64
CA LYS A 31 -18.77 4.82 -12.84
C LYS A 31 -17.57 4.58 -13.76
N ARG A 32 -16.74 5.61 -13.96
CA ARG A 32 -15.57 5.56 -14.84
C ARG A 32 -14.42 4.75 -14.24
N LYS A 33 -14.36 4.63 -12.92
CA LYS A 33 -13.31 3.98 -12.10
C LYS A 33 -11.95 4.68 -12.14
N VAL A 34 -11.48 5.02 -13.33
CA VAL A 34 -10.21 5.69 -13.57
C VAL A 34 -10.45 6.91 -14.45
N VAL A 35 -9.87 8.03 -14.06
CA VAL A 35 -10.02 9.35 -14.70
C VAL A 35 -8.71 10.11 -14.71
N THR A 36 -8.63 11.14 -15.54
CA THR A 36 -7.55 12.13 -15.61
C THR A 36 -7.90 13.41 -14.81
N ILE A 37 -6.92 14.29 -14.64
CA ILE A 37 -7.15 15.57 -13.96
C ILE A 37 -8.04 16.49 -14.80
N GLU A 38 -7.91 16.45 -16.12
CA GLU A 38 -8.72 17.22 -17.06
C GLU A 38 -10.20 16.80 -16.98
N GLU A 39 -10.47 15.49 -16.99
CA GLU A 39 -11.85 14.99 -16.83
C GLU A 39 -12.47 15.40 -15.49
N ILE A 40 -11.68 15.49 -14.42
CA ILE A 40 -12.18 15.93 -13.12
C ILE A 40 -12.42 17.43 -13.09
N ALA A 41 -11.58 18.22 -13.77
CA ALA A 41 -11.80 19.65 -13.96
C ALA A 41 -13.11 19.90 -14.71
N ASP A 42 -13.37 19.14 -15.77
CA ASP A 42 -14.60 19.20 -16.56
C ASP A 42 -15.84 18.79 -15.74
N LEU A 43 -15.73 17.71 -14.94
CA LEU A 43 -16.83 17.24 -14.09
C LEU A 43 -17.21 18.23 -12.98
N LEU A 44 -16.25 19.03 -12.54
CA LEU A 44 -16.41 20.05 -11.50
C LEU A 44 -16.68 21.45 -12.05
N ASP A 45 -16.68 21.63 -13.38
CA ASP A 45 -16.69 22.94 -14.06
C ASP A 45 -15.68 23.91 -13.43
N SER A 46 -14.44 23.45 -13.27
CA SER A 46 -13.43 24.18 -12.49
C SER A 46 -12.04 24.11 -13.10
N SER A 47 -11.11 24.91 -12.56
CA SER A 47 -9.71 24.83 -12.95
C SER A 47 -9.07 23.49 -12.56
N VAL A 48 -8.04 23.07 -13.30
CA VAL A 48 -7.15 21.94 -12.97
C VAL A 48 -6.59 22.03 -11.55
N THR A 49 -6.30 23.25 -11.06
CA THR A 49 -5.82 23.47 -9.69
C THR A 49 -6.89 23.10 -8.66
N THR A 50 -8.14 23.51 -8.89
CA THR A 50 -9.29 23.15 -8.04
C THR A 50 -9.54 21.65 -8.07
N ALA A 51 -9.54 21.04 -9.25
CA ALA A 51 -9.66 19.59 -9.43
C ALA A 51 -8.58 18.83 -8.62
N ARG A 52 -7.32 19.28 -8.67
CA ARG A 52 -6.22 18.63 -7.94
C ARG A 52 -6.40 18.72 -6.43
N ARG A 53 -6.90 19.86 -5.93
CA ARG A 53 -7.25 20.03 -4.52
C ARG A 53 -8.37 19.08 -4.11
N GLN A 54 -9.37 18.87 -4.97
CA GLN A 54 -10.45 17.91 -4.69
C GLN A 54 -9.96 16.46 -4.68
N LEU A 55 -9.15 16.06 -5.67
CA LEU A 55 -8.54 14.72 -5.70
C LEU A 55 -7.75 14.39 -4.41
N LYS A 56 -7.07 15.39 -3.83
CA LYS A 56 -6.38 15.27 -2.54
C LYS A 56 -7.37 15.10 -1.38
N LYS A 57 -8.45 15.89 -1.34
CA LYS A 57 -9.52 15.76 -0.34
C LYS A 57 -10.23 14.41 -0.41
N TRP A 58 -10.35 13.83 -1.61
CA TRP A 58 -10.98 12.54 -1.81
C TRP A 58 -10.04 11.34 -1.64
N TRP A 59 -8.79 11.57 -1.21
CA TRP A 59 -7.81 10.53 -0.93
C TRP A 59 -7.58 9.58 -2.13
N THR A 60 -7.60 10.12 -3.34
CA THR A 60 -7.48 9.32 -4.55
C THR A 60 -6.11 8.64 -4.67
N TYR A 61 -6.11 7.43 -5.21
CA TYR A 61 -4.90 6.75 -5.66
C TYR A 61 -4.44 7.35 -6.98
N THR A 62 -3.14 7.49 -7.15
CA THR A 62 -2.51 8.03 -8.36
C THR A 62 -1.71 6.92 -9.06
N SER A 63 -1.77 6.85 -10.38
CA SER A 63 -1.03 5.85 -11.15
C SER A 63 0.49 6.06 -11.03
N PHE A 64 1.25 5.02 -10.74
CA PHE A 64 2.70 5.16 -10.55
C PHE A 64 3.52 4.96 -11.85
N ASN A 65 2.95 4.32 -12.88
CA ASN A 65 3.66 4.02 -14.14
C ASN A 65 3.36 5.00 -15.29
N MET A 66 2.29 5.80 -15.18
CA MET A 66 1.83 6.75 -16.21
C MET A 66 2.12 8.20 -15.82
N ASN A 67 3.28 8.49 -15.24
CA ASN A 67 3.67 9.83 -14.77
C ASN A 67 2.65 10.51 -13.83
N GLY A 68 1.87 9.71 -13.07
CA GLY A 68 0.83 10.26 -12.20
C GLY A 68 -0.40 10.82 -12.90
N ARG A 69 -0.63 10.47 -14.18
CA ARG A 69 -1.72 11.01 -15.01
C ARG A 69 -3.12 10.55 -14.59
N TYR A 70 -3.24 9.34 -14.05
CA TYR A 70 -4.53 8.71 -13.79
C TYR A 70 -4.82 8.60 -12.30
N TYR A 71 -6.10 8.72 -11.95
CA TYR A 71 -6.61 8.72 -10.59
C TYR A 71 -7.72 7.70 -10.41
N SER A 72 -7.83 7.15 -9.20
CA SER A 72 -8.94 6.27 -8.79
C SER A 72 -9.40 6.62 -7.37
N LEU A 73 -10.70 6.62 -7.12
CA LEU A 73 -11.25 6.81 -5.78
C LEU A 73 -10.93 5.64 -4.85
N PRO A 74 -10.87 5.86 -3.53
CA PRO A 74 -10.88 4.80 -2.53
C PRO A 74 -12.05 3.82 -2.73
N GLY A 75 -11.83 2.54 -2.40
CA GLY A 75 -12.83 1.49 -2.50
C GLY A 75 -13.02 0.86 -3.90
N ILE A 76 -12.54 1.54 -4.97
CA ILE A 76 -12.57 1.01 -6.34
C ILE A 76 -11.43 0.02 -6.60
N PRO A 77 -10.16 0.33 -6.29
CA PRO A 77 -9.06 -0.59 -6.53
C PRO A 77 -9.25 -1.95 -5.86
N ARG A 78 -8.70 -2.97 -6.50
CA ARG A 78 -8.58 -4.33 -5.95
C ARG A 78 -7.11 -4.70 -5.98
N PHE A 79 -6.41 -4.33 -4.92
CA PHE A 79 -4.99 -4.59 -4.76
C PHE A 79 -4.72 -6.08 -4.61
N ASP A 80 -3.65 -6.55 -5.24
CA ASP A 80 -3.13 -7.91 -5.10
C ASP A 80 -2.30 -8.07 -3.81
N GLU A 81 -1.66 -9.23 -3.65
CA GLU A 81 -0.79 -9.54 -2.51
C GLU A 81 0.39 -8.58 -2.37
N HIS A 82 0.81 -7.94 -3.46
CA HIS A 82 1.87 -6.95 -3.53
C HIS A 82 1.36 -5.52 -3.33
N GLY A 83 0.07 -5.32 -3.08
CA GLY A 83 -0.51 -4.00 -2.91
C GLY A 83 -0.65 -3.21 -4.20
N ILE A 84 -0.59 -3.89 -5.35
CA ILE A 84 -0.66 -3.30 -6.68
C ILE A 84 -2.02 -3.63 -7.30
N TRP A 85 -2.63 -2.63 -7.92
CA TRP A 85 -3.85 -2.82 -8.70
C TRP A 85 -3.59 -2.42 -10.13
N LYS A 86 -3.78 -3.39 -11.03
CA LYS A 86 -3.68 -3.19 -12.48
C LYS A 86 -5.06 -2.94 -13.07
N TYR A 87 -5.23 -1.77 -13.69
CA TYR A 87 -6.40 -1.44 -14.49
C TYR A 87 -5.97 -1.23 -15.94
N ARG A 88 -6.16 -2.24 -16.79
CA ARG A 88 -5.59 -2.31 -18.14
C ARG A 88 -4.06 -2.21 -18.06
N GLU A 89 -3.46 -1.15 -18.59
CA GLU A 89 -2.02 -0.88 -18.52
C GLU A 89 -1.64 0.10 -17.40
N ILE A 90 -2.61 0.59 -16.63
CA ILE A 90 -2.40 1.58 -15.57
C ILE A 90 -2.21 0.85 -14.25
N LEU A 91 -1.13 1.18 -13.54
CA LEU A 91 -0.80 0.58 -12.26
C LEU A 91 -0.96 1.58 -11.13
N PHE A 92 -1.71 1.17 -10.12
CA PHE A 92 -1.90 1.88 -8.86
C PHE A 92 -1.27 1.10 -7.72
N SER A 93 -0.81 1.82 -6.71
CA SER A 93 -0.24 1.22 -5.51
C SER A 93 -0.91 1.78 -4.27
N GLN A 94 -1.20 0.91 -3.31
CA GLN A 94 -1.67 1.35 -1.99
C GLN A 94 -0.60 2.11 -1.21
N TYR A 95 0.67 1.98 -1.60
CA TYR A 95 1.82 2.62 -0.95
C TYR A 95 2.18 3.99 -1.55
N GLY A 96 1.46 4.44 -2.58
CA GLY A 96 1.69 5.74 -3.22
C GLY A 96 2.51 5.61 -4.50
N ASN A 97 3.62 6.35 -4.59
CA ASN A 97 4.40 6.42 -5.83
C ASN A 97 5.29 5.17 -6.06
N LEU A 98 5.92 5.10 -7.23
CA LEU A 98 6.74 3.95 -7.63
C LEU A 98 7.88 3.66 -6.64
N MET A 99 8.56 4.69 -6.13
CA MET A 99 9.67 4.50 -5.18
C MET A 99 9.17 3.95 -3.85
N GLN A 100 8.08 4.51 -3.32
CA GLN A 100 7.44 4.02 -2.08
C GLN A 100 6.97 2.57 -2.24
N THR A 101 6.41 2.23 -3.40
CA THR A 101 5.99 0.87 -3.73
C THR A 101 7.17 -0.09 -3.72
N ILE A 102 8.28 0.27 -4.38
CA ILE A 102 9.46 -0.59 -4.41
C ILE A 102 10.08 -0.76 -3.02
N SER A 103 10.17 0.32 -2.22
CA SER A 103 10.62 0.23 -0.83
C SER A 103 9.81 -0.78 -0.03
N GLN A 104 8.47 -0.71 -0.14
CA GLN A 104 7.57 -1.63 0.55
C GLN A 104 7.68 -3.09 0.06
N LEU A 105 7.88 -3.30 -1.25
CA LEU A 105 8.12 -4.64 -1.79
C LEU A 105 9.44 -5.24 -1.27
N ILE A 106 10.49 -4.43 -1.19
CA ILE A 106 11.79 -4.86 -0.63
C ILE A 106 11.64 -5.20 0.85
N GLU A 107 10.98 -4.34 1.63
CA GLU A 107 10.78 -4.52 3.07
C GLU A 107 9.95 -5.78 3.41
N ARG A 108 8.97 -6.11 2.57
CA ARG A 108 8.13 -7.31 2.73
C ARG A 108 8.79 -8.59 2.22
N SER A 109 9.88 -8.49 1.47
CA SER A 109 10.58 -9.68 0.95
C SER A 109 11.39 -10.38 2.03
N GLU A 110 11.46 -11.71 1.97
CA GLU A 110 12.23 -12.51 2.92
C GLU A 110 13.74 -12.49 2.64
N THR A 111 14.16 -12.21 1.40
CA THR A 111 15.56 -12.33 0.97
C THR A 111 16.11 -11.09 0.28
N GLY A 112 15.40 -9.96 0.38
CA GLY A 112 15.62 -8.83 -0.52
C GLY A 112 15.12 -9.14 -1.94
N LEU A 113 15.22 -8.14 -2.82
CA LEU A 113 14.83 -8.27 -4.22
C LEU A 113 15.95 -7.82 -5.15
N ASN A 114 16.16 -8.57 -6.23
CA ASN A 114 17.03 -8.12 -7.32
C ASN A 114 16.29 -7.23 -8.33
N ALA A 115 17.04 -6.52 -9.18
CA ALA A 115 16.45 -5.59 -10.14
C ALA A 115 15.43 -6.24 -11.09
N ARG A 116 15.64 -7.50 -11.49
CA ARG A 116 14.71 -8.23 -12.37
C ARG A 116 13.41 -8.56 -11.64
N GLN A 117 13.47 -8.99 -10.38
CA GLN A 117 12.28 -9.26 -9.56
C GLN A 117 11.47 -7.98 -9.35
N ILE A 118 12.13 -6.88 -8.98
CA ILE A 118 11.48 -5.57 -8.84
C ILE A 118 10.80 -5.16 -10.15
N ALA A 119 11.52 -5.26 -11.26
CA ALA A 119 11.01 -4.93 -12.59
C ALA A 119 9.77 -5.73 -12.98
N GLN A 120 9.76 -7.04 -12.65
CA GLN A 120 8.61 -7.91 -12.89
C GLN A 120 7.41 -7.53 -12.02
N LEU A 121 7.61 -7.24 -10.74
CA LEU A 121 6.54 -6.90 -9.79
C LEU A 121 5.85 -5.57 -10.13
N VAL A 122 6.61 -4.55 -10.52
CA VAL A 122 6.08 -3.22 -10.83
C VAL A 122 5.91 -2.96 -12.34
N GLU A 123 6.06 -4.00 -13.16
CA GLU A 123 6.00 -3.99 -14.63
C GLU A 123 6.80 -2.84 -15.29
N ILE A 124 8.02 -2.60 -14.81
CA ILE A 124 8.96 -1.65 -15.44
C ILE A 124 10.08 -2.41 -16.16
N VAL A 125 10.79 -1.73 -17.05
CA VAL A 125 11.95 -2.33 -17.71
C VAL A 125 13.11 -2.47 -16.71
N PRO A 126 13.84 -3.62 -16.66
CA PRO A 126 14.94 -3.85 -15.72
C PRO A 126 16.13 -2.87 -15.80
N ASN A 127 16.26 -2.13 -16.90
CA ASN A 127 17.28 -1.09 -17.11
C ASN A 127 16.76 0.34 -16.86
N SER A 128 15.57 0.46 -16.25
CA SER A 128 14.95 1.75 -15.94
C SER A 128 15.83 2.60 -15.01
N SER A 129 15.77 3.93 -15.19
CA SER A 129 16.41 4.93 -14.32
C SER A 129 15.91 4.90 -12.87
N VAL A 130 14.88 4.11 -12.57
CA VAL A 130 14.46 3.81 -11.19
C VAL A 130 15.58 3.13 -10.41
N PHE A 131 16.37 2.24 -11.03
CA PHE A 131 17.42 1.49 -10.33
C PHE A 131 18.64 2.34 -9.93
N SER A 132 18.91 3.44 -10.65
CA SER A 132 19.91 4.42 -10.22
C SER A 132 19.40 5.25 -9.05
N ARG A 133 18.11 5.60 -9.03
CA ARG A 133 17.48 6.30 -7.88
C ARG A 133 17.44 5.42 -6.62
N LEU A 134 17.15 4.13 -6.77
CA LEU A 134 17.14 3.16 -5.66
C LEU A 134 18.50 3.02 -4.98
N GLN A 135 19.62 3.24 -5.70
CA GLN A 135 20.95 3.20 -5.11
C GLN A 135 21.16 4.24 -4.00
N HIS A 136 20.44 5.36 -4.08
CA HIS A 136 20.56 6.49 -3.15
C HIS A 136 19.29 6.66 -2.31
N ALA A 137 18.38 5.69 -2.34
CA ALA A 137 17.15 5.76 -1.58
C ALA A 137 17.43 5.50 -0.09
N PRO A 138 16.94 6.36 0.83
CA PRO A 138 17.09 6.14 2.26
C PRO A 138 16.36 4.86 2.68
N GLY A 139 16.94 4.12 3.63
CA GLY A 139 16.38 2.86 4.14
C GLY A 139 16.52 1.67 3.19
N ILE A 140 17.21 1.82 2.06
CA ILE A 140 17.52 0.73 1.13
C ILE A 140 19.03 0.50 1.09
N ARG A 141 19.42 -0.75 1.33
CA ARG A 141 20.80 -1.22 1.18
C ARG A 141 20.95 -2.03 -0.09
N ARG A 142 22.02 -1.78 -0.86
CA ARG A 142 22.31 -2.50 -2.11
C ARG A 142 23.63 -3.24 -1.99
N GLU A 143 23.64 -4.53 -2.30
CA GLU A 143 24.86 -5.34 -2.37
C GLU A 143 24.92 -6.17 -3.64
N LYS A 144 26.14 -6.56 -4.05
CA LYS A 144 26.35 -7.45 -5.19
C LYS A 144 26.48 -8.88 -4.68
N HIS A 145 25.56 -9.74 -5.08
CA HIS A 145 25.55 -11.17 -4.76
C HIS A 145 25.56 -11.99 -6.05
N GLN A 146 26.54 -12.88 -6.23
CA GLN A 146 26.69 -13.73 -7.42
C GLN A 146 26.54 -12.98 -8.75
N GLY A 147 27.18 -11.79 -8.85
CA GLY A 147 27.14 -10.98 -10.06
C GLY A 147 25.89 -10.10 -10.24
N ARG A 148 24.87 -10.22 -9.38
CA ARG A 148 23.62 -9.45 -9.44
C ARG A 148 23.50 -8.48 -8.27
N PHE A 149 22.87 -7.34 -8.49
CA PHE A 149 22.54 -6.44 -7.39
C PHE A 149 21.24 -6.88 -6.71
N VAL A 150 21.30 -7.00 -5.39
CA VAL A 150 20.17 -7.27 -4.51
C VAL A 150 19.97 -6.06 -3.61
N TYR A 151 18.71 -5.65 -3.47
CA TYR A 151 18.27 -4.55 -2.64
C TYR A 151 17.58 -5.12 -1.41
N PHE A 152 17.95 -4.60 -0.26
CA PHE A 152 17.50 -5.00 1.07
C PHE A 152 16.90 -3.79 1.79
N SER A 153 15.98 -4.04 2.72
CA SER A 153 15.56 -3.03 3.68
C SER A 153 16.66 -2.88 4.72
N GLU A 154 17.04 -1.64 5.07
CA GLU A 154 18.03 -1.41 6.13
C GLU A 154 17.54 -1.97 7.47
N GLU A 155 16.25 -1.86 7.75
CA GLU A 155 15.63 -2.34 9.00
C GLU A 155 15.71 -3.87 9.12
N LYS A 156 15.47 -4.59 8.02
CA LYS A 156 15.45 -6.07 7.98
C LYS A 156 16.69 -6.67 7.34
N TYR A 157 17.77 -5.91 7.23
CA TYR A 157 18.93 -6.29 6.42
C TYR A 157 19.53 -7.64 6.86
N GLN A 158 19.73 -7.85 8.17
CA GLN A 158 20.34 -9.08 8.67
C GLN A 158 19.45 -10.31 8.43
N GLU A 159 18.14 -10.17 8.65
CA GLU A 159 17.16 -11.23 8.39
C GLU A 159 17.17 -11.61 6.91
N GLN A 160 17.04 -10.60 6.04
CA GLN A 160 16.97 -10.81 4.60
C GLN A 160 18.26 -11.39 4.02
N LYS A 161 19.41 -10.91 4.48
CA LYS A 161 20.72 -11.42 4.05
C LYS A 161 20.95 -12.86 4.50
N SER A 162 20.53 -13.20 5.72
CA SER A 162 20.62 -14.58 6.21
C SER A 162 19.71 -15.52 5.41
N GLY A 163 18.49 -15.08 5.07
CA GLY A 163 17.56 -15.82 4.22
C GLY A 163 18.10 -16.08 2.82
N LEU A 164 18.79 -15.09 2.23
CA LEU A 164 19.42 -15.25 0.90
C LEU A 164 20.56 -16.28 0.89
N SER A 165 21.25 -16.45 2.02
CA SER A 165 22.37 -17.38 2.15
C SER A 165 21.92 -18.80 2.53
N ARG A 166 20.71 -18.95 3.08
CA ARG A 166 20.12 -20.27 3.34
C ARG A 166 19.70 -20.87 2.00
N PRO A 167 20.20 -22.05 1.61
CA PRO A 167 19.60 -22.76 0.49
C PRO A 167 18.13 -22.96 0.84
N HIS A 168 17.23 -22.50 -0.04
CA HIS A 168 15.82 -22.81 0.06
C HIS A 168 15.74 -24.34 0.09
N LEU A 169 15.57 -24.90 1.28
CA LEU A 169 15.20 -26.29 1.47
C LEU A 169 13.78 -26.37 0.93
N GLY A 170 13.67 -26.57 -0.39
CA GLY A 170 12.48 -27.09 -1.02
C GLY A 170 12.29 -28.50 -0.47
N ILE A 171 11.76 -28.59 0.75
CA ILE A 171 11.25 -29.85 1.26
C ILE A 171 9.97 -30.08 0.46
N SER A 172 10.12 -30.75 -0.68
CA SER A 172 9.02 -31.50 -1.28
C SER A 172 8.49 -32.42 -0.19
N SER A 173 7.20 -32.32 0.12
CA SER A 173 6.49 -33.13 1.11
C SER A 173 6.53 -34.64 0.83
N SER A 174 7.21 -35.07 -0.25
CA SER A 174 7.36 -36.45 -0.67
C SER A 174 8.64 -37.17 -0.22
N GLN A 175 9.58 -36.50 0.47
CA GLN A 175 10.82 -37.16 0.93
C GLN A 175 11.26 -36.67 2.31
N ILE A 176 10.78 -37.35 3.36
CA ILE A 176 11.42 -37.34 4.68
C ILE A 176 12.16 -38.66 4.83
N PRO A 177 13.51 -38.69 4.87
CA PRO A 177 14.25 -39.85 5.35
C PRO A 177 13.95 -40.06 6.84
N SER A 178 13.50 -41.26 7.18
CA SER A 178 13.00 -41.68 8.48
C SER A 178 14.08 -41.86 9.55
N LEU A 179 15.03 -40.93 9.70
CA LEU A 179 16.12 -41.04 10.67
C LEU A 179 16.61 -39.67 11.18
N PHE A 180 15.77 -38.93 11.90
CA PHE A 180 16.24 -38.05 12.97
C PHE A 180 15.06 -37.63 13.88
N ILE A 181 14.80 -38.41 14.92
CA ILE A 181 14.15 -37.89 16.13
C ILE A 181 15.07 -38.21 17.28
N PRO A 182 15.55 -37.19 18.02
CA PRO A 182 15.70 -37.35 19.44
C PRO A 182 14.82 -36.34 20.18
N LEU A 183 13.95 -36.93 21.00
CA LEU A 183 13.50 -36.47 22.31
C LEU A 183 13.24 -34.97 22.50
N LEU A 184 11.96 -34.64 22.66
CA LEU A 184 11.50 -33.78 23.76
C LEU A 184 10.03 -34.13 24.06
N GLU A 185 9.86 -35.27 24.74
CA GLU A 185 8.70 -35.48 25.60
C GLU A 185 8.94 -34.75 26.93
N ASN A 186 7.86 -34.22 27.49
CA ASN A 186 7.71 -33.63 28.83
C ASN A 186 7.95 -32.12 28.93
N ASN A 187 6.89 -31.35 28.68
CA ASN A 187 6.15 -30.81 29.81
C ASN A 187 4.70 -30.49 29.45
N LEU A 188 3.83 -31.06 30.29
CA LEU A 188 2.38 -30.90 30.33
C LEU A 188 1.99 -29.46 30.65
N SER A 189 0.99 -28.94 29.94
CA SER A 189 -0.28 -28.44 30.49
C SER A 189 -0.87 -27.31 29.64
N SER A 190 -2.01 -27.62 29.04
CA SER A 190 -3.08 -26.70 28.63
C SER A 190 -3.63 -25.93 29.88
N PRO A 191 -4.55 -24.92 29.79
CA PRO A 191 -5.29 -24.38 28.64
C PRO A 191 -5.46 -22.84 28.63
N ASN A 192 -6.21 -22.35 27.63
CA ASN A 192 -7.01 -21.10 27.57
C ASN A 192 -6.51 -19.94 26.68
N GLU A 193 -7.14 -19.88 25.50
CA GLU A 193 -7.50 -18.70 24.68
C GLU A 193 -8.20 -17.57 25.49
N PRO A 194 -8.38 -16.31 24.99
CA PRO A 194 -8.83 -16.00 23.62
C PRO A 194 -8.34 -14.71 22.92
N THR A 195 -8.58 -14.72 21.61
CA THR A 195 -9.03 -13.64 20.70
C THR A 195 -9.44 -12.32 21.38
N ILE A 196 -8.93 -11.17 20.90
CA ILE A 196 -9.68 -9.99 20.38
C ILE A 196 -8.65 -9.00 19.80
N PHE A 197 -8.69 -8.75 18.47
CA PHE A 197 -8.06 -7.58 17.86
C PHE A 197 -9.00 -6.99 16.80
N TRP A 198 -10.01 -6.25 17.26
CA TRP A 198 -10.81 -5.31 16.47
C TRP A 198 -11.45 -4.27 17.41
N SER A 199 -10.72 -3.20 17.73
CA SER A 199 -11.32 -1.99 18.31
C SER A 199 -10.38 -0.79 18.21
N ALA A 200 -10.28 -0.17 17.02
CA ALA A 200 -9.68 1.16 16.92
C ALA A 200 -10.17 1.90 15.67
N PHE A 201 -11.49 2.07 15.48
CA PHE A 201 -12.03 3.14 14.63
C PHE A 201 -13.51 3.41 14.94
N SER A 202 -13.79 3.90 16.15
CA SER A 202 -15.04 4.60 16.44
C SER A 202 -14.87 5.40 17.73
N GLY A 203 -14.69 6.73 17.62
CA GLY A 203 -14.75 7.60 18.80
C GLY A 203 -13.95 8.89 18.69
N ILE A 204 -14.33 9.80 17.79
CA ILE A 204 -14.03 11.23 17.95
C ILE A 204 -15.31 12.02 17.70
N SER A 205 -16.05 12.34 18.76
CA SER A 205 -16.80 13.59 18.85
C SER A 205 -17.24 13.89 20.28
N LYS A 206 -17.04 15.16 20.68
CA LYS A 206 -17.50 15.85 21.90
C LYS A 206 -16.66 15.47 23.13
N GLU A 207 -16.00 16.37 23.87
CA GLU A 207 -16.40 17.66 24.42
C GLU A 207 -15.11 18.37 24.89
N ASN A 208 -14.98 19.68 24.69
CA ASN A 208 -14.43 20.51 25.77
C ASN A 208 -14.86 21.97 25.60
N THR A 209 -15.92 22.28 26.34
CA THR A 209 -16.49 23.60 26.53
C THR A 209 -15.53 24.41 27.39
N ALA A 210 -15.13 25.57 26.87
CA ALA A 210 -14.28 26.53 27.54
C ALA A 210 -14.87 26.97 28.90
N LYS A 211 -14.07 26.82 29.97
CA LYS A 211 -14.15 27.60 31.20
C LYS A 211 -12.73 27.91 31.67
N LYS A 212 -12.31 29.17 31.51
CA LYS A 212 -11.54 29.90 32.53
C LYS A 212 -11.62 31.40 32.24
N GLN A 213 -12.44 32.07 33.04
CA GLN A 213 -12.38 33.51 33.31
C GLN A 213 -11.24 33.78 34.31
N GLY A 214 -10.74 35.03 34.31
CA GLY A 214 -10.03 35.68 35.42
C GLY A 214 -8.50 35.61 35.32
N GLN A 215 -7.85 36.68 34.85
CA GLN A 215 -7.30 37.80 35.63
C GLN A 215 -6.01 37.43 36.38
N PHE A 216 -4.89 38.09 36.07
CA PHE A 216 -4.29 39.14 36.92
C PHE A 216 -3.00 39.68 36.27
N LEU A 217 -2.94 41.01 36.22
CA LEU A 217 -1.82 41.94 35.95
C LEU A 217 -1.27 42.05 34.52
#